data_AF-A0A3D2IJ78-F1
#
_entry.id   AF-A0A3D2IJ78-F1
#
_cell.length_a   1.000
_cell.length_b   1.000
_cell.length_c   1.000
_cell.angle_alpha   90.00
_cell.angle_beta   90.00
_cell.angle_gamma   90.00
#
_symmetry.space_group_name_H-M   'P 1'
#
loop_
_entity.id
_entity.type
_entity.pdbx_description
1 polymer ?
#
loop_
_entity_poly.entity_id
_entity_poly.type
_entity_poly.pdbx_seq_one_letter_code
_entity_poly.pdbx_strand_id
1 'polypeptide(L)'
;MCGRYAFFKKMDEIDHFLGTLERKGQLRPNYNVAPTSVMPVCRVNDEGNRVLEDMYWWYMKWLPKDGKPNYKYSTFNTRDDRILDSKMWGKDFKEKQIRCIVPMNGFFEFTGPKGSKSAHYFYPKSTNFWGAAGIYS
;
A
#
# COMPACT_ATOMS: atom_id res chain seq x y z
N MET A 1 10.56 -3.92 -8.35
CA MET A 1 9.12 -3.86 -8.00
C MET A 1 9.11 -4.06 -6.51
N CYS A 2 8.73 -3.03 -5.77
CA CYS A 2 8.88 -3.01 -4.33
C CYS A 2 8.08 -4.14 -3.69
N GLY A 3 8.76 -5.04 -2.98
CA GLY A 3 8.14 -6.22 -2.36
C GLY A 3 8.19 -6.21 -0.84
N ARG A 4 8.79 -5.18 -0.23
CA ARG A 4 8.91 -5.06 1.23
C ARG A 4 8.95 -3.59 1.62
N TYR A 5 8.23 -3.22 2.68
CA TYR A 5 8.37 -1.89 3.27
C TYR A 5 8.27 -1.91 4.79
N ALA A 6 8.54 -0.77 5.41
CA ALA A 6 8.50 -0.59 6.85
C ALA A 6 7.47 0.47 7.24
N PHE A 7 6.74 0.20 8.31
CA PHE A 7 5.71 1.06 8.89
C PHE A 7 5.75 0.93 10.41
N PHE A 8 6.29 1.88 11.15
CA PHE A 8 6.56 1.67 12.58
C PHE A 8 6.60 2.93 13.45
N LYS A 9 6.34 4.12 12.89
CA LYS A 9 6.29 5.37 13.66
C LYS A 9 4.96 5.56 14.41
N LYS A 10 4.92 6.56 15.28
CA LYS A 10 3.75 6.88 16.12
C LYS A 10 2.54 7.29 15.26
N MET A 11 1.34 6.94 15.72
CA MET A 11 0.11 7.20 14.98
C MET A 11 -0.21 8.68 14.82
N ASP A 12 0.11 9.53 15.80
CA ASP A 12 -0.19 10.96 15.67
C ASP A 12 0.66 11.63 14.57
N GLU A 13 1.87 11.11 14.34
CA GLU A 13 2.72 11.58 13.25
C GLU A 13 2.14 11.17 11.88
N ILE A 14 1.49 9.99 11.80
CA ILE A 14 0.89 9.55 10.54
C ILE A 14 -0.36 10.32 10.21
N ASP A 15 -1.18 10.59 11.21
CA ASP A 15 -2.39 11.39 11.04
C ASP A 15 -2.05 12.81 10.64
N HIS A 16 -1.02 13.39 11.25
CA HIS A 16 -0.52 14.70 10.86
C HIS A 16 0.02 14.70 9.41
N PHE A 17 0.82 13.69 9.04
CA PHE A 17 1.37 13.57 7.70
C PHE A 17 0.28 13.42 6.63
N LEU A 18 -0.77 12.65 6.92
CA LEU A 18 -1.83 12.35 5.96
C LEU A 18 -3.03 13.29 6.08
N GLY A 19 -3.16 14.06 7.14
CA GLY A 19 -4.36 14.86 7.45
C GLY A 19 -5.61 14.00 7.61
N THR A 20 -5.51 12.83 8.25
CA THR A 20 -6.64 11.90 8.42
C THR A 20 -7.54 12.31 9.57
N LEU A 21 -8.84 12.10 9.39
CA LEU A 21 -9.88 12.47 10.37
C LEU A 21 -10.51 11.24 11.02
N GLU A 22 -10.40 10.08 10.38
CA GLU A 22 -10.97 8.82 10.84
C GLU A 22 -9.96 7.68 10.65
N ARG A 23 -10.01 6.70 11.56
CA ARG A 23 -9.20 5.47 11.51
C ARG A 23 -10.13 4.24 11.54
N LYS A 24 -9.90 3.31 10.61
CA LYS A 24 -10.60 2.02 10.52
C LYS A 24 -9.60 0.87 10.52
N GLY A 25 -9.51 0.15 11.63
CA GLY A 25 -8.60 -0.99 11.77
C GLY A 25 -7.78 -0.97 13.04
N GLN A 26 -6.80 -1.86 13.12
CA GLN A 26 -5.90 -2.01 14.25
C GLN A 26 -4.47 -1.80 13.77
N LEU A 27 -4.18 -0.56 13.39
CA LEU A 27 -2.88 -0.07 12.95
C LEU A 27 -1.78 -0.61 13.86
N ARG A 28 -0.88 -1.42 13.30
CA ARG A 28 0.23 -2.03 14.05
C ARG A 28 1.56 -1.72 13.37
N PRO A 29 2.58 -1.31 14.14
CA PRO A 29 3.95 -1.27 13.65
C PRO A 29 4.37 -2.63 13.05
N ASN A 30 4.96 -2.58 11.86
CA ASN A 30 5.54 -3.68 11.14
C ASN A 30 6.80 -3.20 10.40
N TYR A 31 7.96 -3.66 10.85
CA TYR A 31 9.27 -3.32 10.27
C TYR A 31 9.58 -4.10 8.99
N ASN A 32 8.75 -5.08 8.63
CA ASN A 32 8.99 -6.00 7.53
C ASN A 32 7.69 -6.40 6.81
N VAL A 33 6.93 -5.39 6.38
CA VAL A 33 5.69 -5.59 5.64
C VAL A 33 5.97 -6.38 4.37
N ALA A 34 5.25 -7.49 4.20
CA ALA A 34 5.29 -8.34 3.01
C ALA A 34 4.01 -8.19 2.18
N PRO A 35 4.00 -8.56 0.89
CA PRO A 35 2.75 -8.71 0.15
C PRO A 35 1.80 -9.62 0.92
N THR A 36 0.50 -9.34 0.86
CA THR A 36 -0.57 -9.97 1.66
C THR A 36 -0.64 -9.57 3.14
N SER A 37 0.28 -8.74 3.64
CA SER A 37 0.10 -8.12 4.96
C SER A 37 -1.11 -7.17 4.93
N VAL A 38 -1.84 -7.10 6.04
CA VAL A 38 -2.88 -6.09 6.26
C VAL A 38 -2.21 -4.86 6.86
N MET A 39 -2.27 -3.73 6.16
CA MET A 39 -1.61 -2.49 6.52
C MET A 39 -2.48 -1.27 6.16
N PRO A 40 -2.28 -0.13 6.83
CA PRO A 40 -3.06 1.06 6.55
C PRO A 40 -2.79 1.66 5.18
N VAL A 41 -3.87 2.15 4.58
CA VAL A 41 -3.85 3.07 3.44
C VAL A 41 -4.72 4.27 3.75
N CYS A 42 -4.32 5.44 3.26
CA CYS A 42 -5.15 6.64 3.33
C CYS A 42 -6.00 6.74 2.07
N ARG A 43 -7.32 6.73 2.20
CA ARG A 43 -8.25 6.99 1.10
C ARG A 43 -9.18 8.14 1.43
N VAL A 44 -9.95 8.57 0.45
CA VAL A 44 -11.05 9.53 0.67
C VAL A 44 -12.35 8.72 0.78
N ASN A 45 -13.20 9.06 1.76
CA ASN A 45 -14.53 8.47 1.88
C ASN A 45 -15.56 9.27 1.06
N ASP A 46 -16.82 8.80 1.05
CA ASP A 46 -17.89 9.43 0.27
C ASP A 46 -18.22 10.86 0.73
N GLU A 47 -17.83 11.23 1.95
CA GLU A 47 -17.97 12.58 2.52
C GLU A 47 -16.80 13.50 2.15
N GLY A 48 -15.79 13.01 1.44
CA GLY A 48 -14.58 13.76 1.11
C GLY A 48 -13.51 13.78 2.20
N ASN A 49 -13.72 13.07 3.31
CA ASN A 49 -12.79 13.00 4.42
C ASN A 49 -11.67 11.99 4.17
N ARG A 50 -10.45 12.30 4.63
CA ARG A 50 -9.33 11.36 4.60
C ARG A 50 -9.46 10.35 5.72
N VAL A 51 -9.51 9.07 5.36
CA VAL A 51 -9.66 7.93 6.28
C VAL A 51 -8.45 7.03 6.15
N LEU A 52 -7.86 6.68 7.29
CA LEU A 52 -6.82 5.66 7.38
C LEU A 52 -7.48 4.30 7.61
N GLU A 53 -7.38 3.39 6.65
CA GLU A 53 -8.04 2.08 6.71
C GLU A 53 -7.06 0.94 6.46
N ASP A 54 -7.12 -0.08 7.30
CA ASP A 54 -6.35 -1.31 7.13
C ASP A 54 -6.87 -2.10 5.93
N MET A 55 -5.99 -2.35 4.96
CA MET A 55 -6.29 -3.14 3.77
C MET A 55 -5.19 -4.17 3.52
N TYR A 56 -5.55 -5.26 2.84
CA TYR A 56 -4.52 -6.13 2.30
C TYR A 56 -3.64 -5.35 1.32
N TRP A 57 -2.32 -5.50 1.41
CA TRP A 57 -1.42 -5.09 0.35
C TRP A 57 -1.54 -6.06 -0.84
N TRP A 58 -2.70 -6.00 -1.49
CA TRP A 58 -3.13 -6.84 -2.59
C TRP A 58 -4.43 -6.31 -3.20
N TYR A 59 -4.45 -5.97 -4.49
CA TYR A 59 -5.69 -5.59 -5.15
C TYR A 59 -6.56 -6.83 -5.41
N MET A 60 -7.78 -6.84 -4.89
CA MET A 60 -8.70 -7.99 -4.93
C MET A 60 -10.02 -7.63 -5.64
N LYS A 61 -9.93 -7.33 -6.95
CA LYS A 61 -11.10 -6.97 -7.79
C LYS A 61 -12.32 -7.87 -7.56
N TRP A 62 -12.06 -9.17 -7.48
CA TRP A 62 -13.05 -10.18 -7.17
C TRP A 62 -12.67 -10.70 -5.79
N LEU A 63 -13.51 -10.42 -4.79
CA LEU A 63 -13.29 -10.95 -3.45
C LEU A 63 -13.19 -12.48 -3.56
N PRO A 64 -12.04 -13.08 -3.27
CA PRO A 64 -11.88 -14.53 -3.35
C PRO A 64 -12.86 -15.20 -2.38
N LYS A 65 -13.36 -16.40 -2.72
CA LYS A 65 -14.37 -17.10 -1.89
C LYS A 65 -13.91 -17.33 -0.44
N ASP A 66 -12.62 -17.42 -0.22
CA ASP A 66 -11.97 -17.59 1.09
C ASP A 66 -11.56 -16.27 1.76
N GLY A 67 -11.82 -15.12 1.12
CA GLY A 67 -11.49 -13.78 1.62
C GLY A 67 -9.98 -13.49 1.70
N LYS A 68 -9.14 -14.26 1.01
CA LYS A 68 -7.67 -14.17 1.11
C LYS A 68 -7.02 -13.83 -0.22
N PRO A 69 -5.87 -13.12 -0.21
CA PRO A 69 -5.08 -12.87 -1.42
C PRO A 69 -4.74 -14.16 -2.20
N ASN A 70 -5.08 -14.17 -3.48
CA ASN A 70 -4.74 -15.29 -4.37
C ASN A 70 -3.34 -15.08 -4.96
N TYR A 71 -2.35 -15.82 -4.45
CA TYR A 71 -0.95 -15.78 -4.86
C TYR A 71 -0.70 -16.07 -6.35
N LYS A 72 -1.68 -16.61 -7.09
CA LYS A 72 -1.60 -16.78 -8.55
C LYS A 72 -1.46 -15.44 -9.27
N TYR A 73 -2.00 -14.35 -8.71
CA TYR A 73 -2.01 -13.04 -9.35
C TYR A 73 -1.18 -12.05 -8.54
N SER A 74 0.01 -11.67 -9.01
CA SER A 74 0.91 -10.75 -8.32
C SER A 74 0.40 -9.28 -8.31
N THR A 75 -0.72 -9.00 -7.63
CA THR A 75 -1.44 -7.71 -7.67
C THR A 75 -1.12 -6.77 -6.50
N PHE A 76 0.04 -6.95 -5.86
CA PHE A 76 0.56 -6.00 -4.86
C PHE A 76 1.26 -4.79 -5.48
N ASN A 77 1.61 -4.84 -6.77
CA ASN A 77 2.11 -3.71 -7.55
C ASN A 77 1.37 -3.62 -8.90
N THR A 78 1.34 -2.40 -9.45
CA THR A 78 0.94 -2.13 -10.82
C THR A 78 1.99 -1.25 -11.49
N ARG A 79 2.06 -1.30 -12.82
CA ARG A 79 2.86 -0.36 -13.60
C ARG A 79 1.99 0.82 -13.99
N ASP A 80 2.54 2.02 -13.83
CA ASP A 80 1.91 3.28 -14.21
C ASP A 80 1.62 3.33 -15.72
N ASP A 81 2.55 2.86 -16.55
CA ASP A 81 2.44 2.84 -18.00
C ASP A 81 1.30 1.97 -18.56
N ARG A 82 0.71 1.08 -17.76
CA ARG A 82 -0.35 0.14 -18.16
C ARG A 82 -1.60 0.24 -17.31
N ILE A 83 -1.66 1.18 -16.36
CA ILE A 83 -2.73 1.21 -15.37
C ILE A 83 -4.10 1.43 -16.02
N LEU A 84 -4.18 2.27 -17.07
CA LEU A 84 -5.42 2.65 -17.74
C LEU A 84 -6.02 1.55 -18.62
N ASP A 85 -5.17 0.69 -19.20
CA ASP A 85 -5.59 -0.34 -20.18
C ASP A 85 -5.70 -1.74 -19.56
N SER A 86 -5.33 -1.86 -18.27
CA SER A 86 -5.41 -3.13 -17.55
C SER A 86 -6.85 -3.60 -17.37
N LYS A 87 -7.13 -4.86 -17.72
CA LYS A 87 -8.41 -5.52 -17.41
C LYS A 87 -8.65 -5.67 -15.90
N MET A 88 -7.59 -5.66 -15.10
CA MET A 88 -7.67 -5.84 -13.65
C MET A 88 -8.21 -4.58 -12.96
N TRP A 89 -7.64 -3.40 -13.25
CA TRP A 89 -7.97 -2.16 -12.53
C TRP A 89 -8.32 -0.98 -13.44
N GLY A 90 -8.11 -1.05 -14.76
CA GLY A 90 -8.25 0.12 -15.64
C GLY A 90 -9.65 0.72 -15.68
N LYS A 91 -10.70 -0.12 -15.68
CA LYS A 91 -12.10 0.34 -15.57
C LYS A 91 -12.35 1.04 -14.23
N ASP A 92 -11.99 0.38 -13.12
CA ASP A 92 -12.22 0.90 -11.77
C ASP A 92 -11.39 2.18 -11.52
N PHE A 93 -10.17 2.26 -12.06
CA PHE A 93 -9.32 3.44 -11.98
C PHE A 93 -9.93 4.65 -12.67
N LYS A 94 -10.57 4.46 -13.84
CA LYS A 94 -11.22 5.54 -14.60
C LYS A 94 -12.55 5.95 -13.97
N GLU A 95 -13.32 5.00 -13.44
CA GLU A 95 -14.73 5.22 -13.10
C GLU A 95 -15.00 5.37 -11.59
N LYS A 96 -14.18 4.81 -10.70
CA LYS A 96 -14.56 4.57 -9.29
C LYS A 96 -13.68 5.25 -8.23
N GLN A 97 -12.82 6.19 -8.62
CA GLN A 97 -11.95 6.94 -7.70
C GLN A 97 -11.20 6.06 -6.67
N ILE A 98 -10.63 4.95 -7.12
CA ILE A 98 -9.97 3.96 -6.27
C ILE A 98 -8.56 4.34 -5.80
N ARG A 99 -8.26 5.63 -5.61
CA ARG A 99 -6.90 6.07 -5.26
C ARG A 99 -6.70 6.08 -3.74
N CYS A 100 -5.53 5.62 -3.31
CA CYS A 100 -5.09 5.74 -1.93
C CYS A 100 -3.62 6.15 -1.85
N ILE A 101 -3.19 6.59 -0.66
CA ILE A 101 -1.78 6.76 -0.31
C ILE A 101 -1.39 5.63 0.62
N VAL A 102 -0.32 4.92 0.29
CA VAL A 102 0.30 3.92 1.17
C VAL A 102 1.42 4.62 1.94
N PRO A 103 1.20 4.98 3.21
CA PRO A 103 2.26 5.57 4.02
C PRO A 103 3.31 4.52 4.38
N MET A 104 4.59 4.93 4.35
CA MET A 104 5.70 4.07 4.75
C MET A 104 6.85 4.89 5.30
N ASN A 105 7.60 4.32 6.23
CA ASN A 105 8.85 4.91 6.72
C ASN A 105 10.01 4.68 5.75
N GLY A 106 9.86 3.71 4.86
CA GLY A 106 10.83 3.37 3.83
C GLY A 106 10.52 2.01 3.25
N PHE A 107 11.21 1.66 2.17
CA PHE A 107 11.04 0.38 1.49
C PHE A 107 12.36 -0.34 1.26
N PHE A 108 12.28 -1.64 0.99
CA PHE A 108 13.45 -2.46 0.71
C PHE A 108 13.46 -2.93 -0.74
N GLU A 109 14.62 -2.84 -1.37
CA GLU A 109 14.91 -3.50 -2.64
C GLU A 109 16.16 -4.38 -2.48
N PHE A 110 16.23 -5.44 -3.29
CA PHE A 110 17.23 -6.49 -3.11
C PHE A 110 18.09 -6.66 -4.36
N THR A 111 19.41 -6.53 -4.21
CA THR A 111 20.39 -6.67 -5.30
C THR A 111 21.30 -7.88 -5.10
N GLY A 112 21.87 -8.41 -6.18
CA GLY A 112 22.78 -9.56 -6.14
C GLY A 112 22.14 -10.86 -6.66
N PRO A 113 22.92 -11.96 -6.69
CA PRO A 113 22.46 -13.23 -7.23
C PRO A 113 21.37 -13.88 -6.38
N LYS A 114 20.55 -14.73 -7.02
CA LYS A 114 19.52 -15.50 -6.32
C LYS A 114 20.15 -16.35 -5.21
N GLY A 115 19.60 -16.29 -3.99
CA GLY A 115 20.12 -17.00 -2.82
C GLY A 115 21.18 -16.24 -2.03
N SER A 116 21.71 -15.12 -2.56
CA SER A 116 22.70 -14.27 -1.88
C SER A 116 22.43 -12.80 -2.22
N LYS A 117 21.20 -12.35 -1.93
CA LYS A 117 20.80 -10.97 -2.15
C LYS A 117 21.10 -10.11 -0.93
N SER A 118 21.61 -8.90 -1.16
CA SER A 118 21.71 -7.85 -0.14
C SER A 118 20.45 -6.99 -0.16
N ALA A 119 19.91 -6.70 1.03
CA ALA A 119 18.77 -5.80 1.19
C ALA A 119 19.26 -4.35 1.32
N HIS A 120 18.64 -3.44 0.57
CA HIS A 120 18.87 -2.01 0.65
C HIS A 120 17.61 -1.33 1.16
N TYR A 121 17.74 -0.52 2.21
CA TYR A 121 16.63 0.24 2.78
C TYR A 121 16.66 1.69 2.30
N PHE A 122 15.59 2.11 1.64
CA PHE A 122 15.40 3.47 1.13
C PHE A 122 14.39 4.20 2.00
N TYR A 123 14.74 5.40 2.46
CA TYR A 123 13.92 6.18 3.38
C TYR A 123 14.10 7.70 3.15
N PRO A 124 13.10 8.52 3.52
CA PRO A 124 13.21 9.97 3.47
C PRO A 124 14.31 10.51 4.41
N LYS A 125 15.07 11.51 3.96
CA LYS A 125 16.07 12.20 4.79
C LYS A 125 15.47 13.30 5.68
N SER A 126 14.39 13.94 5.24
CA SER A 126 13.83 15.15 5.85
C SER A 126 12.44 14.98 6.46
N THR A 127 11.78 13.85 6.20
CA THR A 127 10.45 13.53 6.74
C THR A 127 10.49 12.16 7.41
N ASN A 128 9.51 11.87 8.26
CA ASN A 128 9.39 10.53 8.86
C ASN A 128 8.72 9.52 7.92
N PHE A 129 8.03 9.98 6.88
CA PHE A 129 7.24 9.15 5.97
C PHE A 129 7.40 9.56 4.51
N TRP A 130 7.26 8.57 3.64
CA TRP A 130 6.84 8.72 2.26
C TRP A 130 5.38 8.27 2.12
N GLY A 131 4.70 8.78 1.08
CA GLY A 131 3.40 8.29 0.64
C GLY A 131 3.51 7.75 -0.78
N ALA A 132 3.41 6.43 -0.95
CA ALA A 132 3.35 5.86 -2.29
C ALA A 132 1.93 5.96 -2.85
N ALA A 133 1.82 6.24 -4.15
CA ALA A 133 0.53 6.20 -4.84
C ALA A 133 0.03 4.75 -4.94
N GLY A 134 -1.18 4.50 -4.45
CA GLY A 134 -1.82 3.19 -4.46
C GLY A 134 -3.20 3.22 -5.11
N ILE A 135 -3.69 2.01 -5.39
CA ILE A 135 -5.09 1.77 -5.78
C ILE A 135 -5.71 0.72 -4.86
N TYR A 136 -7.01 0.85 -4.57
CA TYR A 136 -7.74 -0.04 -3.65
C TYR A 136 -9.02 -0.61 -4.28
N SER A 137 -9.56 -1.68 -3.72
CA SER A 137 -10.80 -2.34 -4.17
C SER A 137 -11.68 -2.71 -3.01
#